data_AF-D4M6L7-F1
#
_entry.id   AF-D4M6L7-F1
#
_cell.length_a   1.000
_cell.length_b   1.000
_cell.length_c   1.000
_cell.angle_alpha   90.00
_cell.angle_beta   90.00
_cell.angle_gamma   90.00
#
_symmetry.space_group_name_H-M   'P 1'
#
loop_
_entity.id
_entity.type
_entity.pdbx_description
1 polymer ?
#
loop_
_entity_poly.entity_id
_entity_poly.type
_entity_poly.pdbx_seq_one_letter_code
_entity_poly.pdbx_strand_id
1 'polypeptide(L)' 'MAKMGRPKSDVIKDKIVTIRMSAEEHQKLRDYSEKHQQTITETLKEGVNLLYKTRD' A
#
# COMPACT_ATOMS: atom_id res chain seq x y z
N MET A 1 20.44 -16.36 30.00
CA MET A 1 19.64 -16.60 28.77
C MET A 1 19.01 -15.28 28.34
N ALA A 2 19.64 -14.56 27.41
CA ALA A 2 19.08 -13.30 26.90
C ALA A 2 17.81 -13.63 26.09
N LYS A 3 16.65 -13.10 26.51
CA LYS A 3 15.41 -13.21 25.75
C LYS A 3 15.63 -12.45 24.44
N MET A 4 15.90 -13.17 23.35
CA MET A 4 15.98 -12.58 22.02
C MET A 4 14.57 -12.09 21.69
N GLY A 5 14.40 -10.77 21.67
CA GLY A 5 13.14 -10.14 21.30
C GLY A 5 12.77 -10.43 19.84
N ARG A 6 11.67 -9.83 19.38
CA ARG A 6 11.22 -9.95 17.98
C ARG A 6 12.40 -9.67 17.02
N PRO A 7 12.69 -10.56 16.07
CA PRO A 7 13.76 -10.34 15.10
C PRO A 7 13.57 -8.99 14.42
N LYS A 8 14.66 -8.22 14.31
CA LYS A 8 14.64 -6.95 13.59
C LYS A 8 14.35 -7.27 12.13
N SER A 9 13.18 -6.87 11.63
CA SER A 9 12.96 -6.83 10.18
C SER A 9 13.87 -5.76 9.59
N ASP A 10 14.75 -6.14 8.66
CA ASP A 10 15.64 -5.21 7.95
C ASP A 10 14.86 -4.17 7.13
N VAL A 11 13.63 -4.49 6.72
CA VAL A 11 12.73 -3.55 6.04
C VAL A 11 11.69 -3.03 7.03
N ILE A 12 11.98 -1.87 7.63
CA ILE A 12 11.04 -1.16 8.48
C ILE A 12 10.11 -0.34 7.58
N LYS A 13 8.80 -0.64 7.60
CA LYS A 13 7.77 0.18 6.94
C LYS A 13 7.45 1.40 7.83
N ASP A 14 8.40 2.31 7.99
CA ASP A 14 8.28 3.48 8.87
C ASP A 14 7.55 4.66 8.24
N LYS A 15 7.45 4.70 6.90
CA LYS A 15 6.78 5.79 6.17
C LYS A 15 5.29 5.53 5.99
N ILE A 16 4.48 6.53 6.34
CA ILE A 16 3.02 6.53 6.16
C ILE A 16 2.68 7.64 5.17
N VAL A 17 1.79 7.33 4.23
CA VAL A 17 1.21 8.30 3.31
C VAL A 17 -0.29 8.35 3.58
N THR A 18 -0.84 9.54 3.83
CA THR A 18 -2.27 9.76 4.03
C THR A 18 -2.80 10.61 2.87
N ILE A 19 -3.85 10.12 2.21
CA ILE A 19 -4.49 10.78 1.07
C ILE A 19 -5.93 11.06 1.45
N ARG A 20 -6.39 12.30 1.27
CA ARG A 20 -7.81 12.65 1.38
C ARG A 20 -8.49 12.32 0.06
N MET A 21 -9.59 11.58 0.14
CA MET A 21 -10.38 11.15 -1.01
C MET A 21 -11.85 11.51 -0.76
N SER A 22 -12.58 11.83 -1.81
CA SER A 22 -14.03 11.84 -1.76
C SER A 22 -14.57 10.41 -1.56
N ALA A 23 -15.83 10.30 -1.13
CA ALA A 23 -16.48 9.01 -0.95
C ALA A 23 -16.51 8.19 -2.25
N GLU A 24 -16.75 8.84 -3.38
CA GLU A 24 -16.79 8.20 -4.71
C GLU A 24 -15.42 7.67 -5.13
N GLU A 25 -14.35 8.43 -4.91
CA GLU A 25 -12.98 7.98 -5.24
C GLU A 25 -12.56 6.79 -4.38
N HIS A 26 -12.88 6.83 -3.08
CA HIS A 26 -12.59 5.72 -2.17
C HIS A 26 -13.37 4.46 -2.55
N GLN A 27 -14.64 4.61 -2.95
CA GLN A 27 -15.45 3.49 -3.41
C GLN A 27 -14.87 2.85 -4.67
N LYS A 28 -14.53 3.65 -5.69
CA LYS A 28 -13.90 3.15 -6.92
C LYS A 28 -12.60 2.39 -6.64
N LEU A 29 -11.77 2.91 -5.73
CA LEU A 29 -10.54 2.26 -5.33
C LEU A 29 -10.80 0.93 -4.63
N ARG A 30 -11.79 0.88 -3.74
CA ARG A 30 -12.21 -0.34 -3.04
C ARG A 30 -12.74 -1.39 -4.01
N ASP A 31 -13.62 -1.02 -4.92
CA ASP A 31 -14.22 -1.93 -5.90
C ASP A 31 -13.15 -2.52 -6.83
N TYR A 32 -12.18 -1.70 -7.27
CA TYR A 32 -11.04 -2.18 -8.04
C TYR A 32 -10.20 -3.17 -7.23
N SER A 33 -9.89 -2.84 -5.97
CA SER A 33 -9.10 -3.70 -5.10
C SER A 33 -9.78 -5.06 -4.90
N GLU A 34 -11.09 -5.07 -4.63
CA GLU A 34 -11.89 -6.30 -4.48
C GLU A 34 -11.92 -7.14 -5.76
N LYS A 35 -12.13 -6.50 -6.93
CA LYS A 35 -12.13 -7.19 -8.22
C LYS A 35 -10.79 -7.88 -8.53
N HIS A 36 -9.69 -7.30 -8.07
CA HIS A 36 -8.34 -7.81 -8.30
C HIS A 36 -7.80 -8.66 -7.13
N GLN A 37 -8.62 -8.96 -6.11
CA GLN A 37 -8.23 -9.70 -4.90
C GLN A 37 -7.02 -9.09 -4.19
N GLN A 38 -6.94 -7.76 -4.20
CA GLN A 38 -5.88 -6.98 -3.57
C GLN A 38 -6.43 -6.17 -2.40
N THR A 39 -5.56 -5.82 -1.45
CA THR A 39 -5.88 -4.77 -0.50
C THR A 39 -5.78 -3.39 -1.16
N ILE A 40 -6.53 -2.42 -0.64
CA ILE A 40 -6.45 -1.01 -1.07
C ILE A 40 -4.99 -0.50 -1.07
N THR A 41 -4.18 -0.95 -0.11
CA THR A 41 -2.76 -0.60 -0.02
C THR A 41 -1.93 -1.19 -1.16
N GLU A 42 -2.19 -2.43 -1.57
CA GLU A 42 -1.50 -3.07 -2.69
C GLU A 42 -1.88 -2.41 -4.01
N THR A 43 -3.17 -2.16 -4.22
CA THR A 43 -3.66 -1.44 -5.39
C THR A 43 -3.06 -0.03 -5.50
N LEU A 44 -2.95 0.72 -4.40
CA LEU A 44 -2.28 2.03 -4.39
C LEU A 44 -0.79 1.92 -4.73
N LYS A 45 -0.08 0.93 -4.16
CA LYS A 45 1.34 0.71 -4.47
C LYS A 45 1.56 0.33 -5.92
N GLU A 46 0.68 -0.49 -6.48
CA GLU A 46 0.73 -0.86 -7.89
C GLU A 46 0.48 0.37 -8.78
N GLY A 47 -0.52 1.18 -8.46
CA GLY A 47 -0.78 2.44 -9.17
C GLY A 47 0.42 3.38 -9.17
N VAL A 48 1.09 3.56 -8.02
CA VAL A 48 2.32 4.36 -7.92
C VAL A 48 3.47 3.74 -8.73
N ASN A 49 3.63 2.42 -8.69
CA ASN A 49 4.67 1.73 -9.46
C ASN A 49 4.45 1.86 -10.98
N LEU A 50 3.20 1.78 -11.43
CA LEU A 50 2.83 2.00 -12.83
C LEU A 50 3.13 3.43 -13.27
N LEU A 51 2.90 4.43 -12.40
CA LEU A 51 3.22 5.83 -12.70
C LEU A 51 4.72 6.04 -12.94
N TYR A 52 5.60 5.39 -12.17
CA TYR A 52 7.04 5.44 -12.41
C TYR A 52 7.39 4.79 -13.75
N LYS A 53 6.91 3.57 -14.01
CA LYS A 53 7.20 2.83 -15.25
C LYS A 53 6.70 3.49 -16.54
N THR A 54 5.68 4.32 -16.47
CA THR A 54 5.03 4.91 -17.65
C THR A 54 5.59 6.30 -18.00
N ARG A 55 6.36 6.92 -17.09
CA ARG A 55 6.92 8.27 -17.27
C ARG A 55 8.44 8.28 -17.44
N ASP A 56 9.06 7.11 -17.49
CA ASP A 56 10.46 6.86 -17.86
C ASP A 56 10.58 6.49 -19.34
#